data_AF-A0A9N7VS31-F1
#
_entry.id   AF-A0A9N7VS31-F1
#
_cell.length_a   1.000
_cell.length_b   1.000
_cell.length_c   1.000
_cell.angle_alpha   90.00
_cell.angle_beta   90.00
_cell.angle_gamma   90.00
#
_symmetry.space_group_name_H-M   'P 1'
#
loop_
_entity.id
_entity.type
_entity.pdbx_description
1 polymer ?
#
loop_
_entity_poly.entity_id
_entity_poly.type
_entity_poly.pdbx_seq_one_letter_code
_entity_poly.pdbx_strand_id
1 'polypeptide(L)'
;MLRGNICPRHNEVKNIINHTDQRCICHLCAADEHKAAVAKTKRKRELWVRGKKIHQRLQELEEDVELLPKNVKVFNVSADVTVKKSKESFTELVEKVKKVRSEVTQKIRSQQEAEVKQVRELREKLEQEITELKRKDDELKQLLDTEDHIQILQNYSSLSPISESTLPSLRSRPLTYFDNVTPAVSQPVAKACNIYNQHVRQGGIGRFGASFINRSVYNGLDWSCKNNTATPSHCLIIRSV
;
A
#
# COMPACT_ATOMS: atom_id res chain seq x y z
N MET A 1 70.57 -76.46 -31.73
CA MET A 1 69.45 -75.51 -31.95
C MET A 1 68.61 -75.44 -30.68
N LEU A 2 68.69 -74.36 -29.88
CA LEU A 2 67.78 -74.12 -28.74
C LEU A 2 67.61 -72.61 -28.44
N ARG A 3 67.47 -71.75 -29.47
CA ARG A 3 67.24 -70.29 -29.29
C ARG A 3 65.76 -69.86 -29.33
N GLY A 4 64.81 -70.80 -29.34
CA GLY A 4 63.36 -70.49 -29.38
C GLY A 4 62.68 -70.39 -28.00
N ASN A 5 63.25 -71.07 -26.99
CA ASN A 5 62.60 -71.31 -25.69
C ASN A 5 62.94 -70.26 -24.62
N ILE A 6 63.77 -69.26 -24.92
CA ILE A 6 64.09 -68.15 -24.02
C ILE A 6 63.31 -66.91 -24.46
N CYS A 7 62.73 -66.19 -23.50
CA CYS A 7 62.01 -64.95 -23.71
C CYS A 7 62.98 -63.82 -24.09
N PRO A 8 62.83 -63.18 -25.25
CA PRO A 8 63.75 -62.13 -25.68
C PRO A 8 63.66 -60.85 -24.83
N ARG A 9 62.54 -60.65 -24.11
CA ARG A 9 62.32 -59.46 -23.27
C ARG A 9 62.90 -59.59 -21.86
N HIS A 10 62.94 -60.81 -21.34
CA HIS A 10 63.24 -61.06 -19.93
C HIS A 10 64.38 -62.06 -19.73
N ASN A 11 64.90 -62.65 -20.81
CA ASN A 11 65.94 -63.69 -20.81
C ASN A 11 65.60 -64.95 -19.98
N GLU A 12 64.30 -65.24 -19.83
CA GLU A 12 63.77 -66.34 -19.02
C GLU A 12 63.15 -67.46 -19.87
N VAL A 13 63.13 -68.69 -19.35
CA VAL A 13 62.53 -69.83 -20.07
C VAL A 13 61.02 -69.63 -20.26
N LYS A 14 60.54 -69.91 -21.47
CA LYS A 14 59.12 -69.91 -21.84
C LYS A 14 58.50 -71.27 -21.51
N ASN A 15 57.76 -71.34 -20.42
CA ASN A 15 57.13 -72.58 -19.94
C ASN A 15 55.63 -72.43 -19.60
N ILE A 16 55.03 -71.28 -19.86
CA ILE A 16 53.60 -71.01 -19.62
C ILE A 16 52.90 -70.81 -20.95
N ILE A 17 51.78 -71.48 -21.21
CA ILE A 17 50.98 -71.26 -22.43
C ILE A 17 50.02 -70.11 -22.19
N ASN A 18 50.08 -69.05 -23.01
CA ASN A 18 49.10 -67.97 -22.97
C ASN A 18 47.76 -68.43 -23.56
N HIS A 19 46.66 -68.29 -22.81
CA HIS A 19 45.32 -68.68 -23.27
C HIS A 19 44.77 -67.85 -24.43
N THR A 20 45.25 -66.62 -24.63
CA THR A 20 44.75 -65.72 -25.69
C THR A 20 45.32 -66.10 -27.06
N ASP A 21 46.64 -66.35 -27.12
CA ASP A 21 47.37 -66.55 -28.38
C ASP A 21 47.95 -67.96 -28.54
N GLN A 22 47.73 -68.85 -27.55
CA GLN A 22 48.24 -70.23 -27.49
C GLN A 22 49.77 -70.34 -27.68
N ARG A 23 50.52 -69.29 -27.31
CA ARG A 23 51.99 -69.22 -27.40
C ARG A 23 52.65 -69.43 -26.04
N CYS A 24 53.81 -70.09 -26.01
CA CYS A 24 54.61 -70.22 -24.79
C CYS A 24 55.30 -68.90 -24.43
N ILE A 25 55.05 -68.40 -23.22
CA ILE A 25 55.61 -67.18 -22.63
C ILE A 25 56.37 -67.50 -21.33
N CYS A 26 57.23 -66.59 -20.87
CA CYS A 26 57.89 -66.71 -19.57
C CYS A 26 57.00 -66.16 -18.43
N HIS A 27 57.32 -66.52 -17.19
CA HIS A 27 56.59 -66.10 -16.00
C HIS A 27 56.46 -64.58 -15.85
N LEU A 28 57.49 -63.80 -16.23
CA LEU A 28 57.44 -62.33 -16.20
C LEU A 28 56.46 -61.74 -17.22
N CYS A 29 56.39 -62.30 -18.45
CA CYS A 29 55.38 -61.88 -19.43
C CYS A 29 53.95 -62.20 -18.94
N ALA A 30 53.75 -63.38 -18.35
CA ALA A 30 52.45 -63.76 -17.78
C ALA A 30 52.03 -62.83 -16.63
N ALA A 31 52.99 -62.43 -15.78
CA ALA A 31 52.75 -61.48 -14.70
C ALA A 31 52.41 -60.07 -15.21
N ASP A 32 53.08 -59.59 -16.26
CA ASP A 32 52.78 -58.29 -16.87
C ASP A 32 51.40 -58.27 -17.55
N GLU A 33 51.03 -59.33 -18.25
CA GLU A 33 49.70 -59.49 -18.84
C GLU A 33 48.61 -59.54 -17.77
N HIS A 34 48.83 -60.28 -16.68
CA HIS A 34 47.92 -60.32 -15.53
C HIS A 34 47.78 -58.93 -14.89
N LYS A 35 48.87 -58.21 -14.64
CA LYS A 35 48.84 -56.82 -14.12
C LYS A 35 48.05 -55.89 -15.05
N ALA A 36 48.26 -55.98 -16.37
CA ALA A 36 47.52 -55.20 -17.35
C ALA A 36 46.03 -55.56 -17.39
N ALA A 37 45.68 -56.84 -17.30
CA ALA A 37 44.30 -57.31 -17.24
C ALA A 37 43.59 -56.84 -15.96
N VAL A 38 44.23 -56.94 -14.80
CA VAL A 38 43.72 -56.42 -13.53
C VAL A 38 43.51 -54.91 -13.59
N ALA A 39 44.48 -54.15 -14.13
CA ALA A 39 44.36 -52.71 -14.31
C ALA A 39 43.22 -52.33 -15.26
N LYS A 40 43.04 -53.06 -16.36
CA LYS A 40 41.93 -52.88 -17.32
C LYS A 40 40.57 -53.13 -16.66
N THR A 41 40.43 -54.20 -15.88
CA THR A 41 39.20 -54.52 -15.13
C THR A 41 38.90 -53.46 -14.07
N LYS A 42 39.91 -52.99 -13.33
CA LYS A 42 39.77 -51.89 -12.36
C LYS A 42 39.28 -50.62 -13.05
N ARG A 43 39.91 -50.19 -14.15
CA ARG A 43 39.48 -49.02 -14.94
C ARG A 43 38.08 -49.16 -15.51
N LYS A 44 37.69 -50.35 -16.00
CA LYS A 44 36.32 -50.62 -16.45
C LYS A 44 35.29 -50.46 -15.33
N ARG A 45 35.59 -50.95 -14.12
CA ARG A 45 34.73 -50.76 -12.94
C ARG A 45 34.61 -49.28 -12.58
N GLU A 46 35.72 -48.54 -12.57
CA GLU A 46 35.72 -47.08 -12.33
C GLU A 46 34.87 -46.32 -13.37
N LEU A 47 35.00 -46.66 -14.66
CA LEU A 47 34.17 -46.10 -15.73
C LEU A 47 32.69 -46.42 -15.54
N TRP A 48 32.35 -47.64 -15.13
CA TRP A 48 30.96 -48.03 -14.85
C TRP A 48 30.35 -47.20 -13.70
N VAL A 49 31.10 -47.01 -12.59
CA VAL A 49 30.66 -46.17 -11.47
C VAL A 49 30.46 -44.72 -11.90
N ARG A 50 31.41 -44.16 -12.67
CA ARG A 50 31.29 -42.80 -13.23
C ARG A 50 30.09 -42.66 -14.17
N GLY A 51 29.86 -43.66 -15.02
CA GLY A 51 28.71 -43.71 -15.92
C GLY A 51 27.39 -43.70 -15.16
N LYS A 52 27.26 -44.52 -14.10
CA LYS A 52 26.08 -44.53 -13.22
C LYS A 52 25.84 -43.16 -12.58
N LYS A 53 26.90 -42.50 -12.09
CA LYS A 53 26.79 -41.16 -11.49
C LYS A 53 26.35 -40.09 -12.49
N ILE A 54 26.82 -40.16 -13.74
CA ILE A 54 26.39 -39.25 -14.80
C ILE A 54 24.91 -39.47 -15.11
N HIS A 55 24.48 -40.73 -15.25
CA HIS A 55 23.09 -41.06 -15.54
C HIS A 55 22.14 -40.58 -14.44
N GLN A 56 22.52 -40.78 -13.16
CA GLN A 56 21.75 -40.26 -12.04
C GLN A 56 21.60 -38.73 -12.09
N ARG A 57 22.70 -38.00 -12.33
CA ARG A 57 22.65 -36.54 -12.44
C ARG A 57 21.83 -36.05 -13.63
N LEU A 58 21.86 -36.77 -14.75
CA LEU A 58 21.03 -36.44 -15.92
C LEU A 58 19.55 -36.56 -15.57
N GLN A 59 19.16 -37.66 -14.92
CA GLN A 59 17.78 -37.85 -14.48
C GLN A 59 17.32 -36.75 -13.50
N GLU A 60 18.14 -36.44 -12.48
CA GLU A 60 17.84 -35.35 -11.53
C GLU A 60 17.66 -34.00 -12.25
N LEU A 61 18.53 -33.68 -13.21
CA LEU A 61 18.44 -32.45 -13.98
C LEU A 61 17.23 -32.41 -14.93
N GLU A 62 16.86 -33.54 -15.53
CA GLU A 62 15.66 -33.66 -16.37
C GLU A 62 14.40 -33.44 -15.53
N GLU A 63 14.31 -34.04 -14.33
CA GLU A 63 13.23 -33.83 -13.37
C GLU A 63 13.14 -32.35 -12.93
N ASP A 64 14.28 -31.72 -12.61
CA ASP A 64 14.33 -30.30 -12.27
C ASP A 64 13.84 -29.41 -13.44
N VAL A 65 14.28 -29.70 -14.66
CA VAL A 65 13.85 -28.96 -15.87
C VAL A 65 12.34 -29.07 -16.09
N GLU A 66 11.73 -30.21 -15.78
CA GLU A 66 10.27 -30.37 -15.85
C GLU A 66 9.51 -29.69 -14.70
N LEU A 67 10.12 -29.61 -13.51
CA LEU A 67 9.52 -29.00 -12.32
C LEU A 67 9.56 -27.47 -12.34
N LEU A 68 10.65 -26.87 -12.83
CA LEU A 68 10.85 -25.42 -12.82
C LEU A 68 9.69 -24.63 -13.46
N PRO A 69 9.16 -25.00 -14.64
CA PRO A 69 8.00 -24.31 -15.22
C PRO A 69 6.74 -24.38 -14.34
N LYS A 70 6.52 -25.48 -13.62
CA LYS A 70 5.38 -25.63 -12.69
C LYS A 70 5.55 -24.68 -11.50
N ASN A 71 6.77 -24.59 -10.95
CA ASN A 71 7.09 -23.66 -9.86
C ASN A 71 6.88 -22.20 -10.28
N VAL A 72 7.30 -21.82 -11.48
CA VAL A 72 7.06 -20.48 -12.04
C VAL A 72 5.56 -20.18 -12.16
N LYS A 73 4.75 -21.14 -12.64
CA LYS A 73 3.29 -20.96 -12.71
C LYS A 73 2.67 -20.75 -11.33
N VAL A 74 3.05 -21.57 -10.34
CA VAL A 74 2.57 -21.43 -8.95
C VAL A 74 2.98 -20.08 -8.37
N PHE A 75 4.21 -19.65 -8.60
CA PHE A 75 4.70 -18.34 -8.16
C PHE A 75 3.89 -17.20 -8.78
N ASN A 76 3.65 -17.23 -10.09
CA ASN A 76 2.86 -16.20 -10.79
C ASN A 76 1.42 -16.14 -10.26
N VAL A 77 0.76 -17.29 -10.10
CA VAL A 77 -0.60 -17.35 -9.53
C VAL A 77 -0.61 -16.79 -8.10
N SER A 78 0.38 -17.13 -7.28
CA SER A 78 0.51 -16.60 -5.92
C SER A 78 0.71 -15.08 -5.91
N ALA A 79 1.53 -14.55 -6.82
CA ALA A 79 1.75 -13.12 -7.00
C ALA A 79 0.45 -12.40 -7.41
N ASP A 80 -0.28 -12.93 -8.41
CA ASP A 80 -1.56 -12.36 -8.86
C ASP A 80 -2.62 -12.35 -7.76
N VAL A 81 -2.73 -13.44 -7.00
CA VAL A 81 -3.64 -13.52 -5.83
C VAL A 81 -3.26 -12.48 -4.78
N THR A 82 -1.97 -12.30 -4.51
CA THR A 82 -1.47 -11.32 -3.54
C THR A 82 -1.75 -9.89 -4.00
N VAL A 83 -1.53 -9.59 -5.28
CA VAL A 83 -1.86 -8.29 -5.89
C VAL A 83 -3.36 -8.02 -5.80
N LYS A 84 -4.20 -9.02 -6.12
CA LYS A 84 -5.66 -8.90 -6.05
C LYS A 84 -6.12 -8.58 -4.62
N LYS A 85 -5.67 -9.36 -3.62
CA LYS A 85 -6.00 -9.10 -2.21
C LYS A 85 -5.56 -7.73 -1.75
N SER A 86 -4.37 -7.29 -2.16
CA SER A 86 -3.88 -5.94 -1.85
C SER A 86 -4.78 -4.85 -2.46
N LYS A 87 -5.17 -4.99 -3.72
CA LYS A 87 -6.11 -4.06 -4.39
C LYS A 87 -7.47 -4.02 -3.70
N GLU A 88 -7.99 -5.17 -3.26
CA GLU A 88 -9.25 -5.26 -2.51
C GLU A 88 -9.16 -4.52 -1.18
N SER A 89 -8.07 -4.69 -0.43
CA SER A 89 -7.84 -3.96 0.83
C SER A 89 -7.77 -2.44 0.63
N PHE A 90 -7.09 -1.96 -0.43
CA PHE A 90 -7.05 -0.53 -0.74
C PHE A 90 -8.41 0.00 -1.17
N THR A 91 -9.17 -0.77 -1.95
CA THR A 91 -10.53 -0.41 -2.35
C THR A 91 -11.41 -0.22 -1.12
N GLU A 92 -11.38 -1.16 -0.17
CA GLU A 92 -12.14 -1.06 1.07
C GLU A 92 -11.76 0.18 1.90
N LEU A 93 -10.46 0.49 2.00
CA LEU A 93 -9.99 1.69 2.69
C LEU A 93 -10.50 2.98 2.01
N VAL A 94 -10.42 3.06 0.69
CA VAL A 94 -10.89 4.21 -0.10
C VAL A 94 -12.40 4.42 0.12
N GLU A 95 -13.19 3.36 0.11
CA GLU A 95 -14.64 3.46 0.36
C GLU A 95 -14.96 3.94 1.78
N LYS A 96 -14.24 3.45 2.80
CA LYS A 96 -14.37 3.95 4.18
C LYS A 96 -14.02 5.44 4.29
N VAL A 97 -12.93 5.87 3.66
CA VAL A 97 -12.51 7.28 3.65
C VAL A 97 -13.52 8.16 2.91
N LYS A 98 -14.06 7.72 1.78
CA LYS A 98 -15.13 8.42 1.06
C LYS A 98 -16.37 8.60 1.94
N LYS A 99 -16.76 7.56 2.68
CA LYS A 99 -17.90 7.60 3.61
C LYS A 99 -17.68 8.62 4.73
N VAL A 100 -16.53 8.59 5.40
CA VAL A 100 -16.20 9.58 6.45
C VAL A 100 -16.21 11.01 5.88
N ARG A 101 -15.65 11.20 4.68
CA ARG A 101 -15.68 12.50 3.99
C ARG A 101 -17.11 12.98 3.73
N SER A 102 -18.02 12.11 3.27
CA SER A 102 -19.42 12.49 3.07
C SER A 102 -20.12 12.82 4.38
N GLU A 103 -19.91 12.06 5.44
CA GLU A 103 -20.52 12.30 6.76
C GLU A 103 -20.07 13.64 7.35
N VAL A 104 -18.77 13.93 7.31
CA VAL A 104 -18.22 15.22 7.75
C VAL A 104 -18.82 16.37 6.94
N THR A 105 -18.86 16.25 5.61
CA THR A 105 -19.41 17.27 4.73
C THR A 105 -20.88 17.52 5.03
N GLN A 106 -21.68 16.46 5.18
CA GLN A 106 -23.10 16.55 5.50
C GLN A 106 -23.30 17.25 6.83
N LYS A 107 -22.55 16.89 7.87
CA LYS A 107 -22.69 17.48 9.20
C LYS A 107 -22.35 18.97 9.22
N ILE A 108 -21.31 19.39 8.48
CA ILE A 108 -20.98 20.81 8.28
C ILE A 108 -22.15 21.55 7.62
N ARG A 109 -22.71 20.98 6.54
CA ARG A 109 -23.83 21.61 5.80
C ARG A 109 -25.10 21.71 6.64
N SER A 110 -25.45 20.66 7.37
CA SER A 110 -26.62 20.67 8.27
C SER A 110 -26.47 21.70 9.39
N GLN A 111 -25.28 21.82 9.99
CA GLN A 111 -25.03 22.86 10.99
C GLN A 111 -25.12 24.26 10.36
N GLN A 112 -24.50 24.47 9.20
CA GLN A 112 -24.56 25.73 8.47
C GLN A 112 -26.01 26.14 8.20
N GLU A 113 -26.84 25.22 7.70
CA GLU A 113 -28.25 25.48 7.39
C GLU A 113 -29.06 25.83 8.64
N ALA A 114 -28.87 25.09 9.74
CA ALA A 114 -29.55 25.35 11.01
C ALA A 114 -29.20 26.74 11.58
N GLU A 115 -27.92 27.10 11.56
CA GLU A 115 -27.45 28.41 12.03
C GLU A 115 -27.98 29.55 11.15
N VAL A 116 -27.92 29.40 9.83
CA VAL A 116 -28.46 30.38 8.88
C VAL A 116 -29.97 30.56 9.06
N LYS A 117 -30.71 29.47 9.29
CA LYS A 117 -32.15 29.51 9.56
C LYS A 117 -32.44 30.30 10.84
N GLN A 118 -31.73 30.02 11.94
CA GLN A 118 -31.92 30.74 13.20
C GLN A 118 -31.60 32.23 13.07
N VAL A 119 -30.54 32.60 12.33
CA VAL A 119 -30.21 34.00 12.07
C VAL A 119 -31.30 34.68 11.24
N ARG A 120 -31.86 33.98 10.23
CA ARG A 120 -32.96 34.52 9.42
C ARG A 120 -34.22 34.77 10.24
N GLU A 121 -34.64 33.80 11.05
CA GLU A 121 -35.81 33.93 11.93
C GLU A 121 -35.65 35.06 12.94
N LEU A 122 -34.45 35.21 13.52
CA LEU A 122 -34.16 36.31 14.43
C LEU A 122 -34.21 37.67 13.71
N ARG A 123 -33.65 37.75 12.50
CA ARG A 123 -33.71 38.96 11.68
C ARG A 123 -35.15 39.36 11.37
N GLU A 124 -35.99 38.42 10.95
CA GLU A 124 -37.40 38.69 10.65
C GLU A 124 -38.15 39.25 11.86
N LYS A 125 -37.92 38.68 13.06
CA LYS A 125 -38.49 39.20 14.31
C LYS A 125 -38.03 40.62 14.63
N LEU A 126 -36.75 40.91 14.42
CA LEU A 126 -36.21 42.26 14.64
C LEU A 126 -36.77 43.27 13.62
N GLU A 127 -36.92 42.90 12.36
CA GLU A 127 -37.53 43.74 11.32
C GLU A 127 -39.01 44.05 11.62
N GLN A 128 -39.75 43.07 12.14
CA GLN A 128 -41.13 43.27 12.62
C GLN A 128 -41.18 44.23 13.82
N GLU A 129 -40.32 44.03 14.82
CA GLU A 129 -40.27 44.91 16.00
C GLU A 129 -39.90 46.35 15.63
N ILE A 130 -38.92 46.54 14.74
CA ILE A 130 -38.57 47.87 14.21
C ILE A 130 -39.77 48.51 13.49
N THR A 131 -40.50 47.74 12.70
CA THR A 131 -41.65 48.26 11.94
C THR A 131 -42.78 48.71 12.87
N GLU A 132 -43.09 47.92 13.91
CA GLU A 132 -44.09 48.30 14.91
C GLU A 132 -43.66 49.52 15.73
N LEU A 133 -42.38 49.60 16.13
CA LEU A 133 -41.86 50.75 16.85
C LEU A 133 -41.88 52.02 15.99
N LYS A 134 -41.55 51.93 14.69
CA LYS A 134 -41.68 53.07 13.76
C LYS A 134 -43.13 53.53 13.63
N ARG A 135 -44.09 52.61 13.50
CA ARG A 135 -45.51 52.95 13.45
C ARG A 135 -45.96 53.69 14.71
N LYS A 136 -45.58 53.19 15.89
CA LYS A 136 -45.90 53.84 17.18
C LYS A 136 -45.24 55.20 17.35
N ASP A 137 -43.99 55.34 16.91
CA ASP A 137 -43.28 56.62 16.90
C ASP A 137 -43.98 57.66 16.00
N ASP A 138 -44.45 57.25 14.83
CA ASP A 138 -45.22 58.12 13.93
C ASP A 138 -46.59 58.52 14.51
N GLU A 139 -47.31 57.60 15.17
CA GLU A 139 -48.55 57.89 15.90
C GLU A 139 -48.35 58.91 17.03
N LEU A 140 -47.25 58.77 17.78
CA LEU A 140 -46.87 59.72 18.83
C LEU A 140 -46.53 61.10 18.26
N LYS A 141 -45.80 61.18 17.15
CA LYS A 141 -45.50 62.45 16.48
C LYS A 141 -46.76 63.16 16.01
N GLN A 142 -47.68 62.46 15.35
CA GLN A 142 -48.95 63.03 14.90
C GLN A 142 -49.77 63.61 16.08
N LEU A 143 -49.73 62.96 17.24
CA LEU A 143 -50.39 63.46 18.44
C LEU A 143 -49.75 64.73 18.99
N LEU A 144 -48.41 64.79 18.98
CA LEU A 144 -47.67 65.98 19.41
C LEU A 144 -47.88 67.18 18.49
N ASP A 145 -48.10 66.93 17.19
CA ASP A 145 -48.36 67.97 16.19
C ASP A 145 -49.83 68.46 16.18
N THR A 146 -50.73 67.82 16.94
CA THR A 146 -52.15 68.20 17.00
C THR A 146 -52.37 69.37 17.97
N GLU A 147 -53.07 70.43 17.54
CA GLU A 147 -53.35 71.62 18.39
C GLU A 147 -54.58 71.45 19.31
N ASP A 148 -55.53 70.57 18.98
CA ASP A 148 -56.75 70.34 19.78
C ASP A 148 -56.47 69.44 20.99
N HIS A 149 -56.45 70.05 22.17
CA HIS A 149 -56.19 69.38 23.44
C HIS A 149 -57.20 68.27 23.80
N ILE A 150 -58.46 68.36 23.34
CA ILE A 150 -59.45 67.30 23.60
C ILE A 150 -59.13 66.08 22.74
N GLN A 151 -58.73 66.29 21.48
CA GLN A 151 -58.39 65.24 20.55
C GLN A 151 -57.10 64.49 20.97
N ILE A 152 -56.12 65.21 21.53
CA ILE A 152 -54.92 64.61 22.14
C ILE A 152 -55.29 63.65 23.27
N LEU A 153 -56.17 64.06 24.20
CA LEU A 153 -56.55 63.24 25.36
C LEU A 153 -57.30 61.95 24.94
N GLN A 154 -58.19 62.06 23.93
CA GLN A 154 -58.94 60.91 23.40
C GLN A 154 -58.03 59.91 22.69
N ASN A 155 -57.12 60.40 21.85
CA ASN A 155 -56.22 59.56 21.07
C ASN A 155 -55.10 58.95 21.94
N TYR A 156 -54.57 59.70 22.91
CA TYR A 156 -53.58 59.19 23.87
C TYR A 156 -54.11 57.99 24.66
N SER A 157 -55.38 58.05 25.09
CA SER A 157 -56.04 56.95 25.81
C SER A 157 -56.24 55.69 24.95
N SER A 158 -56.16 55.81 23.63
CA SER A 158 -56.31 54.72 22.67
C SER A 158 -54.97 54.08 22.27
N LEU A 159 -53.83 54.63 22.71
CA LEU A 159 -52.51 54.10 22.39
C LEU A 159 -52.24 52.78 23.10
N SER A 160 -51.73 51.81 22.34
CA SER A 160 -51.29 50.53 22.89
C SER A 160 -49.95 50.69 23.65
N PRO A 161 -49.76 50.01 24.80
CA PRO A 161 -48.49 50.05 25.54
C PRO A 161 -47.29 49.65 24.67
N ILE A 162 -46.13 50.24 24.90
CA ILE A 162 -44.87 49.77 24.32
C ILE A 162 -44.43 48.53 25.11
N SER A 163 -44.30 47.41 24.44
CA SER A 163 -43.78 46.18 25.05
C SER A 163 -42.25 46.19 25.02
N GLU A 164 -41.62 45.76 26.11
CA GLU A 164 -40.17 45.56 26.14
C GLU A 164 -39.77 44.34 25.29
N SER A 165 -38.70 44.48 24.50
CA SER A 165 -38.20 43.39 23.66
C SER A 165 -37.83 42.17 24.51
N THR A 166 -38.35 41.00 24.13
CA THR A 166 -37.99 39.71 24.75
C THR A 166 -36.87 39.00 23.97
N LEU A 167 -36.30 39.66 22.95
CA LEU A 167 -35.33 39.03 22.05
C LEU A 167 -33.93 38.95 22.69
N PRO A 168 -33.22 37.81 22.56
CA PRO A 168 -31.85 37.68 23.07
C PRO A 168 -30.92 38.69 22.38
N SER A 169 -30.07 39.37 23.18
CA SER A 169 -29.07 40.28 22.63
C SER A 169 -28.08 39.54 21.71
N LEU A 170 -28.00 39.97 20.46
CA LEU A 170 -27.11 39.47 19.40
C LEU A 170 -25.60 39.52 19.71
N ARG A 171 -25.17 40.26 20.75
CA ARG A 171 -23.75 40.53 21.00
C ARG A 171 -22.93 39.32 21.46
N SER A 172 -23.54 38.17 21.77
CA SER A 172 -22.85 37.04 22.41
C SER A 172 -22.58 35.82 21.52
N ARG A 173 -23.01 35.81 20.25
CA ARG A 173 -22.91 34.59 19.43
C ARG A 173 -21.51 34.40 18.83
N PRO A 174 -20.80 33.28 19.10
CA PRO A 174 -19.43 33.08 18.62
C PRO A 174 -19.33 32.99 17.09
N LEU A 175 -18.31 33.62 16.51
CA LEU A 175 -18.02 33.57 15.06
C LEU A 175 -17.29 32.26 14.64
N THR A 176 -16.87 31.44 15.60
CA THR A 176 -15.92 30.33 15.42
C THR A 176 -16.64 28.96 15.41
N TYR A 177 -17.64 28.79 14.53
CA TYR A 177 -18.48 27.57 14.49
C TYR A 177 -17.75 26.31 13.97
N PHE A 178 -16.72 26.47 13.13
CA PHE A 178 -16.09 25.35 12.43
C PHE A 178 -14.57 25.25 12.66
N ASP A 179 -13.99 26.12 13.49
CA ASP A 179 -12.54 26.21 13.71
C ASP A 179 -11.93 24.88 14.18
N ASN A 180 -12.71 24.09 14.92
CA ASN A 180 -12.30 22.79 15.43
C ASN A 180 -12.45 21.64 14.41
N VAL A 181 -13.16 21.85 13.31
CA VAL A 181 -13.45 20.78 12.33
C VAL A 181 -12.23 20.46 11.48
N THR A 182 -11.52 21.49 11.02
CA THR A 182 -10.30 21.35 10.22
C THR A 182 -9.21 20.50 10.91
N PRO A 183 -8.80 20.80 12.17
CA PRO A 183 -7.83 19.96 12.88
C PRO A 183 -8.36 18.56 13.20
N ALA A 184 -9.65 18.43 13.55
CA ALA A 184 -10.27 17.14 13.84
C ALA A 184 -10.26 16.17 12.64
N VAL A 185 -10.26 16.67 11.40
CA VAL A 185 -10.20 15.86 10.18
C VAL A 185 -8.76 15.67 9.69
N SER A 186 -7.96 16.73 9.67
CA SER A 186 -6.60 16.69 9.11
C SER A 186 -5.63 15.85 9.94
N GLN A 187 -5.70 15.91 11.27
CA GLN A 187 -4.77 15.20 12.14
C GLN A 187 -4.88 13.66 12.03
N PRO A 188 -6.09 13.04 12.07
CA PRO A 188 -6.22 11.61 11.85
C PRO A 188 -5.76 11.15 10.46
N VAL A 189 -6.05 11.93 9.40
CA VAL A 189 -5.64 11.62 8.03
C VAL A 189 -4.11 11.62 7.91
N ALA A 190 -3.44 12.63 8.44
CA ALA A 190 -1.98 12.70 8.47
C ALA A 190 -1.38 11.51 9.26
N LYS A 191 -1.96 11.19 10.41
CA LYS A 191 -1.53 10.04 11.23
C LYS A 191 -1.67 8.72 10.47
N ALA A 192 -2.79 8.50 9.77
CA ALA A 192 -3.02 7.31 8.97
C ALA A 192 -1.99 7.16 7.84
N CYS A 193 -1.68 8.26 7.13
CA CYS A 193 -0.66 8.28 6.08
C CYS A 193 0.73 7.93 6.64
N ASN A 194 1.09 8.48 7.80
CA ASN A 194 2.36 8.20 8.45
C ASN A 194 2.49 6.73 8.88
N ILE A 195 1.44 6.16 9.49
CA ILE A 195 1.41 4.74 9.88
C ILE A 195 1.58 3.85 8.66
N TYR A 196 0.85 4.13 7.57
CA TYR A 196 0.96 3.35 6.34
C TYR A 196 2.37 3.41 5.74
N ASN A 197 2.94 4.62 5.61
CA ASN A 197 4.28 4.81 5.09
C ASN A 197 5.35 4.12 5.96
N GLN A 198 5.19 4.14 7.29
CA GLN A 198 6.08 3.44 8.20
C GLN A 198 5.98 1.92 8.00
N HIS A 199 4.78 1.36 7.92
CA HIS A 199 4.57 -0.08 7.73
C HIS A 199 5.05 -0.57 6.37
N VAL A 200 4.87 0.21 5.30
CA VAL A 200 5.40 -0.13 3.97
C VAL A 200 6.94 -0.13 3.96
N ARG A 201 7.57 0.80 4.69
CA ARG A 201 9.04 0.86 4.82
C ARG A 201 9.59 -0.27 5.71
N GLN A 202 8.89 -0.64 6.78
CA GLN A 202 9.34 -1.64 7.77
C GLN A 202 8.93 -3.07 7.41
N GLY A 203 7.81 -3.23 6.70
CA GLY A 203 7.20 -4.52 6.40
C GLY A 203 7.54 -5.00 5.00
N GLY A 204 8.48 -5.95 4.89
CA GLY A 204 8.54 -7.00 3.87
C GLY A 204 8.71 -6.63 2.39
N ILE A 205 8.30 -5.45 1.94
CA ILE A 205 8.51 -4.95 0.57
C ILE A 205 10.02 -4.77 0.33
N GLY A 206 10.80 -4.53 1.40
CA GLY A 206 12.26 -4.59 1.39
C GLY A 206 12.85 -5.98 1.12
N ARG A 207 12.08 -7.08 1.25
CA ARG A 207 12.55 -8.43 0.86
C ARG A 207 12.51 -8.68 -0.65
N PHE A 208 11.82 -7.84 -1.42
CA PHE A 208 11.87 -7.87 -2.89
C PHE A 208 13.17 -7.23 -3.45
N GLY A 209 14.13 -6.92 -2.58
CA GLY A 209 15.38 -6.28 -2.94
C GLY A 209 15.24 -4.77 -3.16
N ALA A 210 16.33 -4.04 -2.93
CA ALA A 210 16.40 -2.58 -3.09
C ALA A 210 16.01 -2.07 -4.50
N SER A 211 15.96 -2.96 -5.50
CA SER A 211 15.56 -2.66 -6.88
C SER A 211 14.04 -2.49 -7.08
N PHE A 212 13.19 -3.09 -6.23
CA PHE A 212 11.73 -3.05 -6.43
C PHE A 212 11.09 -1.77 -5.87
N ILE A 213 11.64 -1.26 -4.76
CA ILE A 213 11.13 -0.08 -4.05
C ILE A 213 11.39 1.22 -4.82
N ASN A 214 12.50 1.30 -5.55
CA ASN A 214 12.95 2.56 -6.15
C ASN A 214 12.15 3.00 -7.40
N ARG A 215 11.35 2.11 -8.02
CA ARG A 215 10.68 2.40 -9.31
C ARG A 215 9.16 2.52 -9.25
N SER A 216 8.51 1.95 -8.24
CA SER A 216 7.05 1.78 -8.21
C SER A 216 6.34 2.76 -7.27
N VAL A 217 6.95 3.13 -6.15
CA VAL A 217 6.35 4.08 -5.18
C VAL A 217 6.46 5.53 -5.67
N TYR A 218 7.43 5.85 -6.53
CA TYR A 218 7.71 7.22 -6.98
C TYR A 218 7.00 7.65 -8.26
N ASN A 219 6.36 6.74 -9.01
CA ASN A 219 5.82 7.06 -10.35
C ASN A 219 4.28 7.11 -10.43
N GLY A 220 3.55 6.88 -9.34
CA GLY A 220 2.06 6.86 -9.34
C GLY A 220 1.37 7.68 -8.26
N LEU A 221 2.13 8.26 -7.32
CA LEU A 221 1.63 9.17 -6.31
C LEU A 221 2.65 10.30 -6.19
N ASP A 222 2.51 11.35 -7.00
CA ASP A 222 3.27 12.58 -6.81
C ASP A 222 2.73 13.30 -5.56
N TRP A 223 3.03 12.75 -4.38
CA TRP A 223 3.12 13.54 -3.16
C TRP A 223 4.49 14.21 -3.19
N SER A 224 4.60 15.30 -3.95
CA SER A 224 5.71 16.23 -3.87
C SER A 224 5.73 16.87 -2.48
N CYS A 225 6.26 16.17 -1.48
CA CYS A 225 6.92 16.81 -0.34
C CYS A 225 8.24 17.39 -0.85
N LYS A 226 8.15 18.48 -1.62
CA LYS A 226 9.32 19.30 -1.90
C LYS A 226 9.66 20.08 -0.62
N ASN A 227 10.86 19.77 -0.14
CA ASN A 227 11.66 20.50 0.84
C ASN A 227 11.47 20.12 2.32
N ASN A 228 12.58 19.65 2.85
CA ASN A 228 12.82 19.13 4.19
C ASN A 228 12.77 20.20 5.30
N THR A 229 12.03 21.30 5.14
CA THR A 229 12.04 22.43 6.09
C THR A 229 10.73 23.24 6.22
N ALA A 230 9.60 22.84 5.62
CA ALA A 230 8.35 23.61 5.74
C ALA A 230 7.31 22.96 6.65
N THR A 231 6.71 23.77 7.52
CA THR A 231 5.68 23.43 8.50
C THR A 231 4.38 22.89 7.87
N PRO A 232 3.55 22.13 8.62
CA PRO A 232 2.51 21.24 8.06
C PRO A 232 1.21 21.94 7.60
N SER A 233 1.23 23.24 7.31
CA SER A 233 0.00 24.03 7.15
C SER A 233 -0.57 24.05 5.74
N HIS A 234 0.19 23.70 4.69
CA HIS A 234 -0.25 23.84 3.31
C HIS A 234 0.19 22.65 2.43
N CYS A 235 -0.60 21.58 2.43
CA CYS A 235 -0.60 20.62 1.33
C CYS A 235 -1.95 20.71 0.61
N LEU A 236 -1.97 21.43 -0.52
CA LEU A 236 -3.11 21.48 -1.42
C LEU A 236 -3.12 20.23 -2.31
N ILE A 237 -4.31 19.63 -2.45
CA ILE A 237 -4.60 18.53 -3.36
C ILE A 237 -4.46 19.04 -4.80
N ILE A 238 -3.48 18.53 -5.55
CA ILE A 238 -3.40 18.77 -7.00
C ILE A 238 -3.84 17.50 -7.74
N ARG A 239 -5.08 17.61 -8.25
CA ARG A 239 -5.77 16.96 -9.38
C ARG A 239 -5.42 15.54 -9.86
N SER A 240 -6.53 14.82 -10.09
CA SER A 240 -6.76 13.66 -10.94
C SER A 240 -6.08 13.71 -12.30
N VAL A 241 -5.51 12.57 -12.69
CA VAL A 241 -5.68 11.90 -14.00
C VAL A 241 -5.89 10.42 -13.73
#